data_AF-A0ABD1VTT1-F1
#
_entry.id   AF-A0ABD1VTT1-F1
#
_cell.length_a   1.000
_cell.length_b   1.000
_cell.length_c   1.000
_cell.angle_alpha   90.00
_cell.angle_beta   90.00
_cell.angle_gamma   90.00
#
_symmetry.space_group_name_H-M   'P 1'
#
loop_
_entity.id
_entity.type
_entity.pdbx_description
1 polymer ?
#
loop_
_entity_poly.entity_id
_entity_poly.type
_entity_poly.pdbx_seq_one_letter_code
_entity_poly.pdbx_strand_id
1 'polypeptide(L)'
;MFNRTKVGKYHLLVCGTTPCMIRGSREIEDALLEHLGVKRNEVTKDGLFSVGEMECMGSCVNAPMITVADYSNGSEGYTYNYYEDVTPKRVVEIVEALRRGEKPPRGTQNPKRINSGPEGGNTTLLSEPKAPQCRDLDAC
;
A
#
# COMPACT_ATOMS: atom_id res chain seq x y z
N MET A 1 -9.93 6.84 7.00
CA MET A 1 -9.99 8.31 7.20
C MET A 1 -11.41 8.71 7.64
N PHE A 2 -11.74 8.82 8.93
CA PHE A 2 -13.14 8.99 9.44
C PHE A 2 -14.13 7.86 9.07
N ASN A 3 -13.87 6.66 9.60
CA ASN A 3 -14.84 5.57 9.52
C ASN A 3 -15.96 5.82 10.56
N ARG A 4 -17.22 5.87 10.13
CA ARG A 4 -18.38 6.09 11.02
C ARG A 4 -18.91 4.79 11.63
N THR A 5 -18.39 3.67 11.16
CA THR A 5 -18.68 2.31 11.64
C THR A 5 -17.35 1.62 11.96
N LYS A 6 -17.41 0.56 12.75
CA LYS A 6 -16.23 -0.24 13.10
C LYS A 6 -15.73 -0.96 11.84
N VAL A 7 -14.41 -0.93 11.61
CA VAL A 7 -13.73 -1.52 10.44
C VAL A 7 -12.73 -2.62 10.83
N GLY A 8 -12.80 -3.11 12.08
CA GLY A 8 -11.81 -4.04 12.62
C GLY A 8 -10.48 -3.37 13.00
N LYS A 9 -9.45 -4.18 13.27
CA LYS A 9 -8.09 -3.69 13.62
C LYS A 9 -7.29 -3.24 12.40
N TYR A 10 -7.45 -3.91 11.28
CA TYR A 10 -6.76 -3.62 10.03
C TYR A 10 -7.81 -3.34 8.96
N HIS A 11 -7.84 -2.10 8.49
CA HIS A 11 -8.69 -1.73 7.36
C HIS A 11 -7.83 -1.75 6.09
N LEU A 12 -8.09 -2.74 5.24
CA LEU A 12 -7.41 -2.99 3.97
C LEU A 12 -8.11 -2.16 2.89
N LEU A 13 -7.40 -1.17 2.37
CA LEU A 13 -7.91 -0.20 1.41
C LEU A 13 -7.31 -0.49 0.03
N VAL A 14 -8.11 -0.98 -0.89
CA VAL A 14 -7.67 -1.33 -2.25
C VAL A 14 -7.95 -0.17 -3.19
N CYS A 15 -6.96 0.22 -4.00
CA CYS A 15 -7.15 1.27 -5.00
C CYS A 15 -7.98 0.76 -6.20
N GLY A 16 -9.15 1.36 -6.41
CA GLY A 16 -10.09 1.01 -7.50
C GLY A 16 -9.94 1.83 -8.77
N THR A 17 -9.16 2.93 -8.75
CA THR A 17 -9.03 3.83 -9.91
C THR A 17 -8.38 3.19 -11.14
N THR A 18 -8.64 3.79 -12.31
CA THR A 18 -8.21 3.30 -13.62
C THR A 18 -6.76 2.80 -13.69
N PRO A 19 -5.73 3.52 -13.19
CA PRO A 19 -4.36 3.03 -13.27
C PRO A 19 -4.13 1.72 -12.51
N CYS A 20 -4.81 1.52 -11.37
CA CYS A 20 -4.77 0.28 -10.62
C CYS A 20 -5.66 -0.80 -11.25
N MET A 21 -6.84 -0.41 -11.74
CA MET A 21 -7.78 -1.31 -12.41
C MET A 21 -7.14 -2.01 -13.62
N ILE A 22 -6.50 -1.25 -14.52
CA ILE A 22 -5.83 -1.82 -15.70
C ILE A 22 -4.57 -2.65 -15.36
N ARG A 23 -4.08 -2.53 -14.12
CA ARG A 23 -2.96 -3.31 -13.56
C ARG A 23 -3.44 -4.49 -12.70
N GLY A 24 -4.74 -4.79 -12.72
CA GLY A 24 -5.31 -5.97 -12.05
C GLY A 24 -5.77 -5.74 -10.61
N SER A 25 -6.03 -4.50 -10.17
CA SER A 25 -6.46 -4.28 -8.77
C SER A 25 -7.80 -4.92 -8.39
N ARG A 26 -8.67 -5.22 -9.38
CA ARG A 26 -9.90 -6.00 -9.14
C ARG A 26 -9.58 -7.43 -8.70
N GLU A 27 -8.59 -8.06 -9.32
CA GLU A 27 -8.12 -9.40 -8.94
C GLU A 27 -7.51 -9.39 -7.53
N ILE A 28 -6.89 -8.28 -7.14
CA ILE A 28 -6.38 -8.08 -5.77
C ILE A 28 -7.54 -8.00 -4.77
N GLU A 29 -8.57 -7.24 -5.08
CA GLU A 29 -9.76 -7.12 -4.22
C GLU A 29 -10.50 -8.45 -4.11
N ASP A 30 -10.73 -9.14 -5.23
CA ASP A 30 -11.41 -10.44 -5.25
C ASP A 30 -10.66 -11.47 -4.42
N ALA A 31 -9.33 -11.55 -4.57
CA ALA A 31 -8.49 -12.44 -3.76
C ALA A 31 -8.55 -12.11 -2.26
N LEU A 32 -8.63 -10.83 -1.88
CA LEU A 32 -8.80 -10.40 -0.49
C LEU A 32 -10.17 -10.80 0.08
N LEU A 33 -11.24 -10.53 -0.67
CA LEU A 33 -12.61 -10.83 -0.25
C LEU A 33 -12.84 -12.34 -0.13
N GLU A 34 -12.33 -13.12 -1.09
CA GLU A 34 -12.39 -14.59 -1.07
C GLU A 34 -11.62 -15.16 0.12
N HIS A 35 -10.38 -14.71 0.32
CA HIS A 35 -9.53 -15.20 1.40
C HIS A 35 -10.06 -14.86 2.80
N LEU A 36 -10.62 -13.66 2.97
CA LEU A 36 -11.20 -13.23 4.25
C LEU A 36 -12.64 -13.73 4.46
N GLY A 37 -13.31 -14.19 3.40
CA GLY A 37 -14.69 -14.69 3.45
C GLY A 37 -15.71 -13.61 3.85
N VAL A 38 -15.49 -12.37 3.42
CA VAL A 38 -16.35 -11.22 3.75
C VAL A 38 -16.78 -10.48 2.49
N LYS A 39 -17.88 -9.72 2.58
CA LYS A 39 -18.23 -8.75 1.55
C LYS A 39 -17.44 -7.46 1.74
N ARG A 40 -17.39 -6.63 0.69
CA ARG A 40 -16.83 -5.29 0.77
C ARG A 40 -17.47 -4.51 1.92
N ASN A 41 -16.66 -3.81 2.71
CA ASN A 41 -17.01 -3.05 3.90
C ASN A 41 -17.60 -3.86 5.07
N GLU A 42 -17.54 -5.19 5.01
CA GLU A 42 -17.87 -6.06 6.14
C GLU A 42 -16.61 -6.37 6.95
N VAL A 43 -16.77 -6.46 8.28
CA VAL A 43 -15.70 -6.85 9.19
C VAL A 43 -15.71 -8.36 9.35
N THR A 44 -14.53 -8.97 9.29
CA THR A 44 -14.36 -10.40 9.53
C THR A 44 -14.87 -10.79 10.92
N LYS A 45 -15.29 -12.06 11.08
CA LYS A 45 -15.85 -12.56 12.36
C LYS A 45 -14.88 -12.48 13.53
N ASP A 46 -13.57 -12.54 13.25
CA ASP A 46 -12.49 -12.35 14.23
C ASP A 46 -12.28 -10.88 14.63
N GLY A 47 -12.97 -9.93 13.98
CA GLY A 47 -12.85 -8.49 14.22
C GLY A 47 -11.53 -7.90 13.76
N LEU A 48 -10.71 -8.65 13.02
CA LEU A 48 -9.36 -8.22 12.65
C LEU A 48 -9.34 -7.39 11.38
N PHE A 49 -10.03 -7.82 10.32
CA PHE A 49 -9.88 -7.24 8.98
C PHE A 49 -11.20 -6.70 8.44
N SER A 50 -11.09 -5.73 7.55
CA SER A 50 -12.14 -5.36 6.60
C SER A 50 -11.51 -4.88 5.31
N VAL A 51 -12.22 -5.06 4.20
CA VAL A 51 -11.78 -4.62 2.87
C VAL A 51 -12.65 -3.47 2.41
N GLY A 52 -12.03 -2.35 2.05
CA GLY A 52 -12.69 -1.18 1.47
C GLY A 52 -12.05 -0.82 0.13
N GLU A 53 -12.86 -0.35 -0.80
CA GLU A 53 -12.36 0.31 -2.01
C GLU A 53 -12.05 1.77 -1.69
N MET A 54 -10.91 2.26 -2.17
CA MET A 54 -10.53 3.66 -2.16
C MET A 54 -10.19 4.12 -3.57
N GLU A 55 -10.34 5.43 -3.77
CA GLU A 55 -9.95 6.07 -5.02
C GLU A 55 -8.43 6.22 -5.12
N CYS A 56 -7.94 7.13 -5.96
CA CYS A 56 -6.52 7.30 -6.23
C CYS A 56 -5.73 7.54 -4.94
N MET A 57 -4.79 6.63 -4.66
CA MET A 57 -3.94 6.67 -3.47
C MET A 57 -2.58 7.34 -3.71
N GLY A 58 -2.29 7.77 -4.94
CA GLY A 58 -1.04 8.47 -5.30
C GLY A 58 0.15 7.56 -5.69
N SER A 59 0.01 6.24 -5.60
CA SER A 59 1.08 5.27 -5.92
C SER A 59 0.93 4.64 -7.31
N CYS A 60 0.55 5.44 -8.31
CA CYS A 60 0.17 4.95 -9.63
C CYS A 60 1.30 4.25 -10.38
N VAL A 61 2.55 4.71 -10.23
CA VAL A 61 3.73 4.06 -10.84
C VAL A 61 4.08 2.72 -10.19
N ASN A 62 3.50 2.46 -9.02
CA ASN A 62 3.61 1.22 -8.25
C ASN A 62 2.28 0.43 -8.24
N ALA A 63 1.45 0.61 -9.26
CA ALA A 63 0.20 -0.11 -9.38
C ALA A 63 0.42 -1.60 -9.74
N PRO A 64 -0.37 -2.54 -9.16
CA PRO A 64 -1.49 -2.30 -8.25
C PRO A 64 -1.04 -2.18 -6.79
N MET A 65 -1.85 -1.51 -5.96
CA MET A 65 -1.50 -1.21 -4.57
C MET A 65 -2.68 -1.37 -3.60
N ILE A 66 -2.33 -1.62 -2.34
CA ILE A 66 -3.25 -1.60 -1.21
C ILE A 66 -2.63 -0.76 -0.08
N THR A 67 -3.48 -0.14 0.73
CA THR A 67 -3.08 0.52 1.96
C THR A 67 -3.67 -0.23 3.15
N VAL A 68 -2.86 -0.45 4.19
CA VAL A 68 -3.35 -1.00 5.44
C VAL A 68 -3.34 0.09 6.49
N ALA A 69 -4.53 0.46 6.96
CA ALA A 69 -4.68 1.24 8.17
C ALA A 69 -4.65 0.28 9.38
N ASP A 70 -3.56 0.32 10.12
CA ASP A 70 -3.38 -0.43 11.37
C ASP A 70 -3.93 0.40 12.54
N TYR A 71 -5.04 -0.06 13.10
CA TYR A 71 -5.68 0.47 14.29
C TYR A 71 -5.40 -0.37 15.55
N SER A 72 -4.51 -1.38 15.51
CA SER A 72 -4.32 -2.35 16.59
C SER A 72 -3.92 -1.71 17.92
N ASN A 73 -3.08 -0.67 17.86
CA ASN A 73 -2.46 -0.02 19.02
C ASN A 73 -2.96 1.43 19.22
N GLY A 74 -4.13 1.78 18.68
CA GLY A 74 -4.69 3.12 18.81
C GLY A 74 -3.79 4.21 18.23
N SER A 75 -3.78 5.40 18.85
CA SER A 75 -3.06 6.58 18.36
C SER A 75 -1.54 6.42 18.36
N GLU A 76 -0.98 5.63 19.28
CA GLU A 76 0.48 5.52 19.44
C GLU A 76 1.12 4.59 18.40
N GLY A 77 0.40 3.56 17.97
CA GLY A 77 0.88 2.61 16.99
C GLY A 77 0.15 2.66 15.65
N TYR A 78 -0.64 3.71 15.41
CA TYR A 78 -1.35 3.89 14.15
C TYR A 78 -0.35 3.96 13.00
N THR A 79 -0.54 3.08 12.02
CA THR A 79 0.23 3.15 10.77
C THR A 79 -0.70 3.11 9.57
N TYR A 80 -0.33 3.85 8.54
CA TYR A 80 -1.06 3.91 7.27
C TYR A 80 -0.10 3.47 6.18
N ASN A 81 0.13 2.16 6.11
CA ASN A 81 1.20 1.57 5.32
C ASN A 81 0.75 1.30 3.90
N TYR A 82 1.55 1.77 2.95
CA TYR A 82 1.38 1.50 1.53
C TYR A 82 2.08 0.18 1.21
N TYR A 83 1.35 -0.75 0.62
CA TYR A 83 1.89 -1.97 0.02
C TYR A 83 1.62 -1.88 -1.47
N GLU A 84 2.67 -1.67 -2.22
CA GLU A 84 2.61 -1.33 -3.63
C GLU A 84 3.22 -2.44 -4.49
N ASP A 85 2.95 -2.46 -5.79
CA ASP A 85 3.34 -3.54 -6.71
C ASP A 85 2.92 -4.92 -6.20
N VAL A 86 1.73 -5.00 -5.63
CA VAL A 86 1.22 -6.23 -5.02
C VAL A 86 0.67 -7.19 -6.06
N THR A 87 0.64 -8.47 -5.71
CA THR A 87 0.00 -9.54 -6.48
C THR A 87 -1.03 -10.24 -5.59
N PRO A 88 -2.00 -10.98 -6.15
CA PRO A 88 -3.01 -11.68 -5.34
C PRO A 88 -2.38 -12.55 -4.25
N LYS A 89 -1.34 -13.30 -4.61
CA LYS A 89 -0.55 -14.10 -3.67
C LYS A 89 0.10 -13.25 -2.58
N ARG A 90 0.77 -12.15 -2.97
CA ARG A 90 1.48 -11.30 -2.02
C ARG A 90 0.55 -10.60 -1.03
N VAL A 91 -0.65 -10.22 -1.48
CA VAL A 91 -1.64 -9.60 -0.60
C VAL A 91 -2.13 -10.57 0.47
N VAL A 92 -2.38 -11.84 0.12
CA VAL A 92 -2.71 -12.88 1.09
C VAL A 92 -1.58 -13.08 2.09
N GLU A 93 -0.32 -13.12 1.64
CA GLU A 93 0.85 -13.20 2.53
C GLU A 93 0.93 -12.03 3.52
N ILE A 94 0.64 -10.80 3.05
CA ILE A 94 0.60 -9.60 3.89
C ILE A 94 -0.50 -9.72 4.96
N VAL A 95 -1.71 -10.16 4.57
CA VAL A 95 -2.82 -10.36 5.51
C VAL A 95 -2.49 -11.40 6.58
N GLU A 96 -1.91 -12.53 6.20
CA GLU A 96 -1.51 -13.55 7.18
C GLU A 96 -0.39 -13.05 8.10
N ALA A 97 0.57 -12.28 7.59
CA ALA A 97 1.60 -11.65 8.42
C ALA A 97 0.99 -10.69 9.45
N LEU A 98 0.05 -9.84 9.03
CA LEU A 98 -0.67 -8.94 9.92
C LEU A 98 -1.51 -9.71 10.95
N ARG A 99 -2.12 -10.84 10.55
CA ARG A 99 -2.88 -11.71 11.47
C ARG A 99 -1.99 -12.29 12.57
N ARG A 100 -0.73 -12.61 12.26
CA ARG A 100 0.28 -13.04 13.24
C ARG A 100 0.83 -11.90 14.11
N GLY A 101 0.43 -10.66 13.84
CA GLY A 101 0.95 -9.46 14.53
C GLY A 101 2.31 -9.01 14.01
N GLU A 102 2.78 -9.56 12.90
CA GLU A 102 4.00 -9.11 12.23
C GLU A 102 3.70 -7.84 11.42
N LYS A 103 4.73 -7.01 11.22
CA LYS A 103 4.63 -5.80 10.40
C LYS A 103 5.40 -6.02 9.09
N PRO A 104 4.73 -6.45 8.01
CA PRO A 104 5.41 -6.67 6.74
C PRO A 104 5.99 -5.35 6.21
N PRO A 105 7.11 -5.40 5.48
CA PRO A 105 7.79 -4.20 4.99
C PRO A 105 6.87 -3.43 4.03
N ARG A 106 6.70 -2.14 4.33
CA ARG A 106 5.92 -1.21 3.48
C ARG A 106 6.72 -0.77 2.24
N GLY A 107 6.00 -0.20 1.27
CA GLY A 107 6.52 0.23 -0.03
C GLY A 107 6.30 -0.82 -1.10
N THR A 108 7.11 -0.76 -2.16
CA THR A 108 7.10 -1.75 -3.25
C THR A 108 7.32 -3.16 -2.70
N GLN A 109 6.44 -4.08 -3.06
CA GLN A 109 6.60 -5.51 -2.83
C GLN A 109 7.35 -6.20 -3.96
N ASN A 110 7.67 -5.46 -5.04
CA ASN A 110 8.57 -5.91 -6.09
C ASN A 110 10.03 -5.55 -5.73
N PRO A 111 10.92 -6.54 -5.51
CA PRO A 111 12.31 -6.28 -5.11
C PRO A 111 13.19 -5.76 -6.26
N LYS A 112 12.73 -5.86 -7.51
CA LYS A 112 13.51 -5.45 -8.70
C LYS A 112 13.50 -3.94 -8.94
N ARG A 113 12.81 -3.17 -8.08
CA ARG A 113 12.71 -1.72 -8.19
C ARG A 113 12.97 -1.06 -6.84
N ILE A 114 13.41 0.18 -6.89
CA ILE A 114 13.65 0.99 -5.69
C ILE A 114 12.49 1.99 -5.58
N ASN A 115 11.65 1.85 -4.56
CA ASN A 115 10.47 2.72 -4.36
C ASN A 115 9.67 2.87 -5.67
N SER A 116 9.55 4.09 -6.20
CA SER A 116 8.87 4.45 -7.45
C SER A 116 9.73 4.33 -8.71
N GLY A 117 10.99 3.88 -8.59
CA GLY A 117 11.93 3.77 -9.70
C GLY A 117 11.51 2.75 -10.76
N PRO A 118 12.11 2.80 -11.96
CA PRO A 118 11.96 1.78 -12.99
C PRO A 118 12.28 0.37 -12.48
N GLU A 119 11.57 -0.62 -13.00
CA GLU A 119 11.91 -2.03 -12.74
C GLU A 119 13.21 -2.39 -13.46
N GLY A 120 14.12 -3.09 -12.77
CA GLY A 120 15.44 -3.45 -13.30
C GLY A 120 16.55 -2.47 -12.95
N GLY A 121 16.25 -1.43 -12.17
CA GLY A 121 17.19 -0.41 -11.72
C GLY A 121 16.89 0.96 -12.31
N ASN A 122 17.31 2.01 -11.60
CA ASN A 122 17.05 3.38 -12.03
C ASN A 122 17.78 3.69 -13.35
N THR A 123 17.10 4.36 -14.27
CA THR A 123 17.69 4.83 -15.55
C THR A 123 18.24 6.25 -15.44
N THR A 124 17.92 6.94 -14.34
CA THR A 124 18.39 8.29 -13.98
C THR A 124 18.85 8.28 -12.52
N LEU A 125 19.38 9.40 -12.01
CA LEU A 125 19.88 9.51 -10.63
C LEU A 125 20.99 8.48 -10.32
N LEU A 126 21.90 8.27 -11.29
CA LEU A 126 22.99 7.29 -11.19
C LEU A 126 24.24 7.83 -10.49
N SER A 127 24.39 9.15 -10.46
CA SER A 127 25.53 9.83 -9.86
C SER A 127 25.21 10.31 -8.45
N GLU A 128 26.23 10.43 -7.61
CA GLU A 128 26.11 11.09 -6.32
C GLU A 128 25.54 12.51 -6.49
N PRO A 129 24.53 12.91 -5.70
CA PRO A 129 23.96 14.25 -5.77
C PRO A 129 25.02 15.31 -5.45
N LYS A 130 25.18 16.28 -6.35
CA LYS A 130 26.01 17.47 -6.11
C LYS A 130 25.11 18.68 -5.94
N ALA A 131 25.54 19.63 -5.11
CA ALA A 131 24.87 20.92 -5.03
C ALA A 131 24.78 21.52 -6.45
N PRO A 132 23.60 21.96 -6.91
CA PRO A 132 23.48 22.58 -8.21
C PRO A 132 24.32 23.86 -8.21
N GLN A 133 24.79 24.27 -9.39
CA GLN A 133 25.42 25.56 -9.53
C GLN A 133 24.35 26.64 -9.34
N CYS A 134 24.23 27.15 -8.11
CA CYS A 134 23.39 28.28 -7.80
C CYS A 134 24.03 29.53 -8.40
N ARG A 135 23.26 30.29 -9.20
CA ARG A 135 23.74 31.49 -9.88
C ARG A 135 24.23 32.59 -8.93
N ASP A 136 23.76 32.61 -7.67
CA ASP A 136 23.96 33.71 -6.72
C ASP A 136 24.36 33.24 -5.31
N LEU A 137 25.47 32.51 -5.16
CA LEU A 137 26.07 32.28 -3.82
C LEU A 137 27.29 33.17 -3.53
N ASP A 138 27.84 33.85 -4.55
CA ASP A 138 28.95 34.81 -4.43
C ASP A 138 28.47 36.28 -4.55
N ALA A 139 27.16 36.55 -4.47
CA ALA A 139 26.57 37.88 -4.61
C ALA A 139 26.39 38.65 -3.27
N CYS A 140 27.02 38.19 -2.19
CA CYS A 140 27.08 38.87 -0.89
C CYS A 140 28.52 39.18 -0.50
#